data_AF-A0A7S2FVL9-F1
#
_entry.id   AF-A0A7S2FVL9-F1
#
_cell.length_a   1.000
_cell.length_b   1.000
_cell.length_c   1.000
_cell.angle_alpha   90.00
_cell.angle_beta   90.00
_cell.angle_gamma   90.00
#
_symmetry.space_group_name_H-M   'P 1'
#
loop_
_entity.id
_entity.type
_entity.pdbx_description
1 polymer ?
#
loop_
_entity_poly.entity_id
_entity_poly.type
_entity_poly.pdbx_seq_one_letter_code
_entity_poly.pdbx_strand_id
1 'polypeptide(L)'
;KGVTSGNKDGPCSSMVAILVSILDSERRASLHATYLRQYPECWTKCCKSRHCFRCHIKGFHEGQTCDEYQAAQVSAVDIVPCPRCGISLTKGDGCSSVNCVCGKNFNWDTEKKKLHAVLAGLFAAAHPQDTALEAATSVYEGGQGSVRGAAWIESNPLP
;
A
#
# COMPACT_ATOMS: atom_id res chain seq x y z
N LYS A 1 -10.40 28.68 0.70
CA LYS A 1 -10.74 27.27 0.98
C LYS A 1 -9.47 26.45 0.82
N GLY A 2 -9.09 25.59 1.78
CA GLY A 2 -7.86 24.80 1.73
C GLY A 2 -7.90 23.66 0.69
N VAL A 3 -6.82 22.87 0.62
CA VAL A 3 -6.74 21.64 -0.18
C VAL A 3 -7.33 20.48 0.63
N THR A 4 -8.32 19.79 0.07
CA THR A 4 -9.03 18.65 0.70
C THR A 4 -9.04 17.44 -0.24
N SER A 5 -9.63 16.31 0.18
CA SER A 5 -9.87 15.15 -0.68
C SER A 5 -10.71 15.50 -1.91
N GLY A 6 -10.56 14.67 -2.95
CA GLY A 6 -11.33 14.75 -4.18
C GLY A 6 -12.65 14.00 -4.11
N ASN A 7 -13.29 13.83 -5.26
CA ASN A 7 -14.48 13.01 -5.44
C ASN A 7 -14.38 12.24 -6.77
N LYS A 8 -15.50 11.61 -7.19
CA LYS A 8 -15.61 10.88 -8.47
C LYS A 8 -15.22 11.70 -9.72
N ASP A 9 -15.30 13.02 -9.64
CA ASP A 9 -14.98 13.93 -10.74
C ASP A 9 -13.50 14.34 -10.74
N GLY A 10 -12.78 14.15 -9.63
CA GLY A 10 -11.34 14.33 -9.53
C GLY A 10 -10.91 15.10 -8.27
N PRO A 11 -9.75 15.78 -8.31
CA PRO A 11 -9.26 16.59 -7.21
C PRO A 11 -10.23 17.71 -6.79
N CYS A 12 -10.13 18.18 -5.55
CA CYS A 12 -10.90 19.33 -5.10
C CYS A 12 -10.59 20.59 -5.93
N SER A 13 -11.54 21.54 -5.98
CA SER A 13 -11.42 22.73 -6.85
C SER A 13 -10.16 23.57 -6.57
N SER A 14 -9.76 23.73 -5.30
CA SER A 14 -8.51 24.40 -4.94
C SER A 14 -7.29 23.72 -5.54
N MET A 15 -7.24 22.38 -5.51
CA MET A 15 -6.14 21.62 -6.09
C MET A 15 -6.12 21.75 -7.61
N VAL A 16 -7.27 21.71 -8.28
CA VAL A 16 -7.39 21.91 -9.73
C VAL A 16 -6.85 23.29 -10.13
N ALA A 17 -7.23 24.35 -9.40
CA ALA A 17 -6.74 25.71 -9.67
C ALA A 17 -5.21 25.81 -9.55
N ILE A 18 -4.62 25.20 -8.53
CA ILE A 18 -3.16 25.15 -8.35
C ILE A 18 -2.51 24.39 -9.51
N LEU A 19 -3.02 23.20 -9.86
CA LEU A 19 -2.46 22.39 -10.95
C LEU A 19 -2.46 23.13 -12.30
N VAL A 20 -3.52 23.86 -12.62
CA VAL A 20 -3.61 24.63 -13.88
C VAL A 20 -2.63 25.81 -13.91
N SER A 21 -2.29 26.39 -12.75
CA SER A 21 -1.35 27.51 -12.65
C SER A 21 0.12 27.13 -12.86
N ILE A 22 0.48 25.85 -12.70
CA ILE A 22 1.86 25.38 -12.83
C ILE A 22 2.14 25.03 -14.30
N LEU A 23 2.81 25.91 -15.04
CA LEU A 23 3.10 25.69 -16.47
C LEU A 23 4.01 24.48 -16.71
N ASP A 24 5.01 24.28 -15.85
CA ASP A 24 5.95 23.17 -15.92
C ASP A 24 5.24 21.82 -15.68
N SER A 25 5.32 20.92 -16.67
CA SER A 25 4.59 19.65 -16.65
C SER A 25 5.10 18.71 -15.56
N GLU A 26 6.40 18.70 -15.30
CA GLU A 26 7.03 17.82 -14.30
C GLU A 26 6.61 18.21 -12.88
N ARG A 27 6.67 19.50 -12.54
CA ARG A 27 6.20 20.03 -11.25
C ARG A 27 4.71 19.80 -11.06
N ARG A 28 3.90 20.03 -12.11
CA ARG A 28 2.46 19.78 -12.07
C ARG A 28 2.14 18.31 -11.79
N ALA A 29 2.80 17.40 -12.51
CA ALA A 29 2.65 15.96 -12.32
C ALA A 29 3.09 15.52 -10.93
N SER A 30 4.25 16.01 -10.46
CA SER A 30 4.79 15.71 -9.13
C SER A 30 3.88 16.18 -8.00
N LEU A 31 3.33 17.39 -8.12
CA LEU A 31 2.36 17.91 -7.17
C LEU A 31 1.07 17.09 -7.17
N HIS A 32 0.55 16.76 -8.37
CA HIS A 32 -0.66 15.94 -8.48
C HIS A 32 -0.45 14.54 -7.87
N ALA A 33 0.65 13.88 -8.18
CA ALA A 33 0.99 12.58 -7.60
C ALA A 33 1.13 12.64 -6.08
N THR A 34 1.70 13.72 -5.54
CA THR A 34 1.80 13.94 -4.08
C THR A 34 0.42 14.09 -3.45
N TYR A 35 -0.44 14.89 -4.06
CA TYR A 35 -1.84 15.04 -3.63
C TYR A 35 -2.58 13.70 -3.64
N LEU A 36 -2.45 12.90 -4.70
CA LEU A 36 -3.11 11.60 -4.83
C LEU A 36 -2.53 10.55 -3.86
N ARG A 37 -1.29 10.70 -3.40
CA ARG A 37 -0.76 9.84 -2.31
C ARG A 37 -1.33 10.21 -0.94
N GLN A 38 -1.61 11.50 -0.72
CA GLN A 38 -2.23 11.98 0.51
C GLN A 38 -3.73 11.65 0.56
N TYR A 39 -4.42 11.75 -0.58
CA TYR A 39 -5.84 11.45 -0.74
C TYR A 39 -6.02 10.34 -1.79
N PRO A 40 -5.78 9.07 -1.41
CA PRO A 40 -5.62 7.98 -2.37
C PRO A 40 -6.91 7.43 -2.94
N GLU A 41 -8.07 7.77 -2.38
CA GLU A 41 -9.36 7.35 -2.92
C GLU A 41 -9.64 8.07 -4.25
N CYS A 42 -9.64 7.32 -5.35
CA CYS A 42 -9.73 7.87 -6.70
C CYS A 42 -10.67 7.04 -7.57
N TRP A 43 -11.18 7.64 -8.65
CA TRP A 43 -12.08 6.98 -9.60
C TRP A 43 -11.48 6.97 -11.00
N THR A 44 -11.54 5.83 -11.67
CA THR A 44 -11.11 5.70 -13.06
C THR A 44 -12.05 6.49 -13.98
N LYS A 45 -11.51 7.08 -15.05
CA LYS A 45 -12.34 7.83 -16.00
C LYS A 45 -13.11 6.92 -16.97
N CYS A 46 -12.56 5.75 -17.30
CA CYS A 46 -13.14 4.80 -18.26
C CYS A 46 -14.38 4.06 -17.72
N CYS A 47 -14.31 3.53 -16.50
CA CYS A 47 -15.38 2.68 -15.94
C CYS A 47 -15.94 3.20 -14.61
N LYS A 48 -15.46 4.35 -14.12
CA LYS A 48 -15.89 4.95 -12.84
C LYS A 48 -15.71 4.01 -11.64
N SER A 49 -14.80 3.04 -11.76
CA SER A 49 -14.44 2.16 -10.66
C SER A 49 -13.56 2.90 -9.66
N ARG A 50 -13.86 2.68 -8.38
CA ARG A 50 -13.03 3.18 -7.28
C ARG A 50 -11.74 2.37 -7.18
N HIS A 51 -10.63 3.05 -6.90
CA HIS A 51 -9.33 2.44 -6.65
C HIS A 51 -8.51 3.26 -5.63
N CYS A 52 -7.52 2.63 -5.00
CA CYS A 52 -6.52 3.32 -4.20
C CYS A 52 -5.31 3.69 -5.07
N PHE A 53 -5.00 4.99 -5.22
CA PHE A 53 -3.85 5.48 -5.99
C PHE A 53 -2.51 5.03 -5.40
N ARG A 54 -2.44 4.75 -4.10
CA ARG A 54 -1.20 4.29 -3.45
C ARG A 54 -0.98 2.78 -3.61
N CYS A 55 -2.03 1.97 -3.52
CA CYS A 55 -1.94 0.51 -3.55
C CYS A 55 -2.20 -0.10 -4.94
N HIS A 56 -2.82 0.65 -5.85
CA HIS A 56 -3.20 0.20 -7.20
C HIS A 56 -4.09 -1.05 -7.24
N ILE A 57 -5.03 -1.16 -6.31
CA ILE A 57 -5.93 -2.32 -6.19
C ILE A 57 -7.24 -2.09 -6.93
N LYS A 58 -7.94 -3.17 -7.27
CA LYS A 58 -9.34 -3.10 -7.72
C LYS A 58 -10.22 -2.83 -6.49
N GLY A 59 -10.98 -1.74 -6.50
CA GLY A 59 -11.75 -1.31 -5.34
C GLY A 59 -10.93 -0.48 -4.36
N PHE A 60 -11.44 -0.24 -3.16
CA PHE A 60 -10.74 0.54 -2.14
C PHE A 60 -10.78 -0.24 -0.83
N HIS A 61 -9.68 -0.21 -0.08
CA HIS A 61 -9.56 -0.91 1.19
C HIS A 61 -10.27 -0.09 2.27
N GLU A 62 -11.55 -0.37 2.53
CA GLU A 62 -12.29 0.27 3.62
C GLU A 62 -11.82 -0.27 4.98
N GLY A 63 -11.86 0.56 6.02
CA GLY A 63 -11.44 0.17 7.37
C GLY A 63 -9.93 -0.04 7.56
N GLN A 64 -9.14 -0.07 6.49
CA GLN A 64 -7.70 -0.29 6.54
C GLN A 64 -6.91 0.90 5.96
N THR A 65 -5.76 1.18 6.56
CA THR A 65 -4.75 2.06 5.97
C THR A 65 -4.04 1.36 4.81
N CYS A 66 -3.40 2.14 3.93
CA CYS A 66 -2.60 1.57 2.85
C CYS A 66 -1.47 0.67 3.38
N ASP A 67 -0.90 0.98 4.54
CA ASP A 67 0.21 0.23 5.14
C ASP A 67 -0.29 -1.12 5.67
N GLU A 68 -1.45 -1.16 6.33
CA GLU A 68 -2.10 -2.42 6.78
C GLU A 68 -2.50 -3.29 5.60
N TYR A 69 -3.14 -2.70 4.58
CA TYR A 69 -3.51 -3.44 3.38
C TYR A 69 -2.26 -4.02 2.71
N GLN A 70 -1.22 -3.20 2.49
CA GLN A 70 0.02 -3.68 1.86
C GLN A 70 0.68 -4.78 2.69
N ALA A 71 0.73 -4.66 4.02
CA ALA A 71 1.26 -5.68 4.91
C ALA A 71 0.51 -7.01 4.78
N ALA A 72 -0.83 -6.97 4.74
CA ALA A 72 -1.65 -8.17 4.57
C ALA A 72 -1.42 -8.88 3.22
N GLN A 73 -1.02 -8.14 2.18
CA GLN A 73 -0.69 -8.71 0.86
C GLN A 73 0.74 -9.27 0.77
N VAL A 74 1.58 -9.10 1.79
CA VAL A 74 2.95 -9.63 1.79
C VAL A 74 2.88 -11.16 1.94
N SER A 75 2.72 -11.85 0.82
CA SER A 75 3.20 -13.23 0.70
C SER A 75 4.72 -13.24 0.87
N ALA A 76 5.31 -14.39 1.19
CA ALA A 76 6.71 -14.62 1.60
C ALA A 76 7.85 -14.06 0.70
N VAL A 77 7.54 -13.22 -0.28
CA VAL A 77 8.48 -12.52 -1.14
C VAL A 77 8.95 -11.24 -0.44
N ASP A 78 10.27 -11.03 -0.43
CA ASP A 78 11.00 -9.87 0.11
C ASP A 78 10.66 -8.57 -0.64
N ILE A 79 9.40 -8.14 -0.55
CA ILE A 79 8.86 -6.92 -1.14
C ILE A 79 8.63 -5.92 -0.02
N VAL A 80 9.33 -4.79 -0.07
CA VAL A 80 9.17 -3.70 0.89
C VAL A 80 8.77 -2.43 0.11
N PRO A 81 7.63 -1.81 0.43
CA PRO A 81 7.24 -0.56 -0.22
C PRO A 81 8.12 0.60 0.26
N CYS A 82 8.42 1.55 -0.61
CA CYS A 82 9.11 2.77 -0.21
C CYS A 82 8.22 3.57 0.77
N PRO A 83 8.73 3.99 1.95
CA PRO A 83 7.93 4.69 2.96
C PRO A 83 7.51 6.11 2.55
N ARG A 84 8.05 6.64 1.43
CA ARG A 84 7.66 7.96 0.89
C ARG A 84 6.67 7.84 -0.25
N CYS A 85 6.97 7.02 -1.26
CA CYS A 85 6.17 6.99 -2.49
C CYS A 85 5.27 5.76 -2.64
N GLY A 86 5.43 4.75 -1.78
CA GLY A 86 4.64 3.52 -1.81
C GLY A 86 4.99 2.54 -2.93
N ILE A 87 6.01 2.82 -3.77
CA ILE A 87 6.44 1.87 -4.81
C ILE A 87 6.95 0.58 -4.17
N SER A 88 6.45 -0.56 -4.64
CA SER A 88 6.92 -1.88 -4.22
C SER A 88 8.33 -2.12 -4.74
N LEU A 89 9.26 -2.42 -3.84
CA LEU A 89 10.64 -2.71 -4.18
C LEU A 89 10.95 -4.15 -3.77
N THR A 90 11.66 -4.88 -4.63
CA THR A 90 12.31 -6.15 -4.27
C THR A 90 13.80 -5.87 -4.19
N LYS A 91 14.45 -6.33 -3.11
CA LYS A 91 15.89 -6.19 -2.95
C LYS A 91 16.56 -7.50 -3.34
N GLY A 92 17.64 -7.41 -4.11
CA GLY A 92 18.58 -8.51 -4.26
C GLY A 92 19.48 -8.65 -3.02
N ASP A 93 20.71 -9.07 -3.22
CA ASP A 93 21.75 -9.09 -2.19
C ASP A 93 22.43 -7.72 -2.01
N GLY A 94 23.11 -7.53 -0.87
CA GLY A 94 23.92 -6.34 -0.59
C GLY A 94 23.43 -5.45 0.55
N CYS A 95 23.92 -4.21 0.57
CA CYS A 95 23.74 -3.26 1.68
C CYS A 95 22.27 -2.92 1.96
N SER A 96 21.93 -2.67 3.23
CA SER A 96 20.58 -2.30 3.65
C SER A 96 20.21 -0.84 3.39
N SER A 97 21.12 -0.01 2.89
CA SER A 97 20.78 1.35 2.43
C SER A 97 20.19 1.30 1.03
N VAL A 98 18.95 1.78 0.88
CA VAL A 98 18.20 1.78 -0.39
C VAL A 98 17.86 3.20 -0.80
N ASN A 99 18.14 3.54 -2.06
CA ASN A 99 17.73 4.79 -2.69
C ASN A 99 16.57 4.52 -3.64
N CYS A 100 15.37 5.00 -3.28
CA CYS A 100 14.22 4.92 -4.15
C CYS A 100 14.34 5.95 -5.29
N VAL A 101 13.77 5.63 -6.46
CA VAL A 101 13.63 6.55 -7.60
C VAL A 101 12.90 7.86 -7.26
N CYS A 102 12.14 7.91 -6.15
CA CYS A 102 11.55 9.15 -5.64
C CYS A 102 12.52 10.02 -4.81
N GLY A 103 13.81 9.66 -4.76
CA GLY A 103 14.84 10.35 -4.00
C GLY A 103 14.82 10.10 -2.49
N LYS A 104 14.00 9.16 -1.99
CA LYS A 104 14.03 8.77 -0.58
C LYS A 104 15.13 7.72 -0.36
N ASN A 105 16.10 8.05 0.48
CA ASN A 105 16.99 7.08 1.10
C ASN A 105 16.33 6.50 2.36
N PHE A 106 16.42 5.18 2.55
CA PHE A 106 15.94 4.50 3.74
C PHE A 106 16.69 3.17 3.98
N ASN A 107 16.54 2.62 5.19
CA ASN A 107 17.11 1.32 5.54
C ASN A 107 16.10 0.19 5.30
N TRP A 108 16.47 -0.77 4.47
CA TRP A 108 15.66 -1.94 4.09
C TRP A 108 15.23 -2.78 5.29
N ASP A 109 16.18 -3.19 6.13
CA ASP A 109 15.88 -4.09 7.25
C ASP A 109 14.96 -3.42 8.27
N THR A 110 15.14 -2.12 8.48
CA THR A 110 14.26 -1.33 9.35
C THR A 110 12.83 -1.32 8.81
N GLU A 111 12.62 -1.01 7.54
CA GLU A 111 11.27 -0.97 6.96
C GLU A 111 10.67 -2.38 6.83
N LYS A 112 11.47 -3.40 6.52
CA LYS A 112 11.05 -4.81 6.53
C LYS A 112 10.56 -5.24 7.91
N LYS A 113 11.29 -4.90 8.98
CA LYS A 113 10.88 -5.20 10.36
C LYS A 113 9.56 -4.53 10.73
N LYS A 114 9.34 -3.26 10.33
CA LYS A 114 8.07 -2.58 10.56
C LYS A 114 6.92 -3.29 9.85
N LEU A 115 7.13 -3.67 8.59
CA LEU A 115 6.14 -4.39 7.80
C LEU A 115 5.77 -5.73 8.44
N HIS A 116 6.76 -6.51 8.87
CA HIS A 116 6.55 -7.77 9.59
C HIS A 116 5.82 -7.57 10.92
N ALA A 117 6.11 -6.48 11.65
CA ALA A 117 5.41 -6.18 12.90
C ALA A 117 3.92 -5.87 12.67
N VAL A 118 3.61 -5.10 11.61
CA VAL A 118 2.21 -4.85 11.21
C VAL A 118 1.52 -6.16 10.83
N LEU A 119 2.16 -6.99 9.99
CA LEU A 119 1.60 -8.28 9.60
C LEU A 119 1.35 -9.19 10.81
N ALA A 120 2.30 -9.29 11.73
CA ALA A 120 2.14 -10.07 12.96
C ALA A 120 0.97 -9.54 13.82
N GLY A 121 0.80 -8.22 13.92
CA GLY A 121 -0.32 -7.60 14.61
C GLY A 121 -1.67 -7.91 13.95
N LEU A 122 -1.75 -7.81 12.63
CA LEU A 122 -2.95 -8.16 11.87
C LEU A 122 -3.30 -9.65 12.03
N PHE A 123 -2.29 -10.53 11.98
CA PHE A 123 -2.47 -11.97 12.18
C PHE A 123 -2.98 -12.27 13.60
N ALA A 124 -2.39 -11.66 14.63
CA ALA A 124 -2.86 -11.81 16.01
C ALA A 124 -4.30 -11.31 16.20
N ALA A 125 -4.67 -10.18 15.58
CA ALA A 125 -6.02 -9.65 15.63
C ALA A 125 -7.05 -10.56 14.93
N ALA A 126 -6.64 -11.22 13.84
CA ALA A 126 -7.46 -12.19 13.12
C ALA A 126 -7.63 -13.52 13.88
N HIS A 127 -6.62 -13.90 14.67
CA HIS A 127 -6.57 -15.16 15.42
C HIS A 127 -6.44 -14.91 16.94
N PRO A 128 -7.45 -14.30 17.58
CA PRO A 128 -7.35 -13.85 18.97
C PRO A 128 -7.37 -14.98 20.01
N GLN A 129 -7.84 -16.18 19.63
CA GLN A 129 -8.00 -17.31 20.54
C GLN A 129 -6.72 -18.15 20.68
N ASP A 130 -6.04 -18.44 19.57
CA ASP A 130 -4.80 -19.21 19.58
C ASP A 130 -3.91 -18.85 18.38
N THR A 131 -3.28 -17.68 18.46
CA THR A 131 -2.38 -17.17 17.41
C THR A 131 -1.21 -18.13 17.14
N ALA A 132 -0.72 -18.85 18.16
CA ALA A 132 0.46 -19.70 18.04
C ALA A 132 0.16 -20.97 17.23
N LEU A 133 -0.98 -21.62 17.48
CA LEU A 133 -1.42 -22.78 16.73
C LEU A 133 -1.68 -22.44 15.25
N GLU A 134 -2.37 -21.33 15.01
CA GLU A 134 -2.68 -20.86 13.65
C GLU A 134 -1.41 -20.49 12.87
N ALA A 135 -0.46 -19.83 13.53
CA ALA A 135 0.84 -19.53 12.93
C ALA A 135 1.60 -20.82 12.57
N ALA A 136 1.66 -21.79 13.49
CA ALA A 136 2.32 -23.08 13.24
C ALA A 136 1.66 -23.85 12.08
N THR A 137 0.33 -23.83 12.01
CA THR A 137 -0.45 -24.46 10.94
C THR A 137 -0.15 -23.80 9.59
N SER A 138 -0.12 -22.47 9.52
CA SER A 138 0.18 -21.74 8.28
C SER A 138 1.59 -22.04 7.74
N VAL A 139 2.57 -22.24 8.62
CA VAL A 139 3.95 -22.63 8.24
C VAL A 139 3.99 -24.08 7.76
N TYR A 140 3.30 -24.98 8.46
CA TYR A 140 3.25 -26.40 8.11
C TYR A 140 2.57 -26.62 6.75
N GLU A 141 1.43 -25.97 6.51
CA GLU A 141 0.68 -26.04 5.24
C GLU A 141 1.40 -25.30 4.11
N GLY A 142 2.03 -24.14 4.39
CA GLY A 142 2.81 -23.38 3.42
C GLY A 142 4.07 -24.09 2.92
N GLY A 143 4.61 -25.03 3.71
CA GLY A 143 5.73 -25.89 3.34
C GLY A 143 5.41 -26.92 2.24
N GLN A 144 4.14 -27.16 1.91
CA GLN A 144 3.72 -28.11 0.86
C GLN A 144 3.47 -27.49 -0.52
N GLY A 145 3.94 -26.25 -0.77
CA GLY A 145 4.04 -25.72 -2.13
C GLY A 145 2.73 -25.23 -2.76
N SER A 146 1.84 -24.61 -1.96
CA SER A 146 0.66 -23.93 -2.49
C SER A 146 0.62 -22.47 -2.05
N VAL A 147 1.06 -21.58 -2.93
CA VAL A 147 0.84 -20.13 -2.87
C VAL A 147 -0.67 -19.83 -2.77
N ARG A 148 -1.20 -19.75 -1.55
CA ARG A 148 -2.57 -19.29 -1.26
C ARG A 148 -2.60 -18.08 -0.33
N GLY A 149 -1.59 -17.22 -0.41
CA GLY A 149 -1.65 -15.89 0.24
C GLY A 149 -2.83 -15.04 -0.24
N ALA A 150 -3.31 -15.25 -1.47
CA ALA A 150 -4.48 -14.56 -2.00
C ALA A 150 -5.84 -15.12 -1.52
N ALA A 151 -5.90 -16.40 -1.13
CA ALA A 151 -7.18 -17.09 -0.91
C ALA A 151 -7.84 -16.74 0.43
N TRP A 152 -7.06 -16.38 1.46
CA TRP A 152 -7.63 -16.05 2.77
C TRP A 152 -8.34 -14.70 2.76
N ILE A 153 -7.79 -13.70 2.07
CA ILE A 153 -8.38 -12.36 1.95
C ILE A 153 -9.65 -12.37 1.09
N GLU A 154 -9.71 -13.20 0.05
CA GLU A 154 -10.93 -13.40 -0.76
C GLU A 154 -12.02 -14.18 0.00
N SER A 155 -11.65 -15.03 0.96
CA SER A 155 -12.58 -15.88 1.72
C SER A 155 -13.00 -15.29 3.07
N ASN A 156 -12.24 -14.33 3.61
CA ASN A 156 -12.51 -13.61 4.84
C ASN A 156 -12.37 -12.09 4.59
N PRO A 157 -13.37 -11.44 3.96
CA PRO A 157 -13.42 -9.99 3.97
C PRO A 157 -13.55 -9.54 5.43
N LEU A 158 -12.50 -8.92 5.96
CA LEU A 158 -12.57 -8.23 7.24
C LEU A 158 -13.64 -7.12 7.13
N PRO A 159 -14.42 -6.88 8.21
CA PRO A 159 -15.58 -5.99 8.19
C PRO A 159 -15.25 -4.53 7.84
#